data_AF-A0A959L8Y9-F1
#
_entry.id   AF-A0A959L8Y9-F1
#
_cell.length_a   1.000
_cell.length_b   1.000
_cell.length_c   1.000
_cell.angle_alpha   90.00
_cell.angle_beta   90.00
_cell.angle_gamma   90.00
#
_symmetry.space_group_name_H-M   'P 1'
#
loop_
_entity.id
_entity.type
_entity.pdbx_description
1 polymer ?
#
loop_
_entity_poly.entity_id
_entity_poly.type
_entity_poly.pdbx_seq_one_letter_code
_entity_poly.pdbx_strand_id
1 'polypeptide(L)'
;MKIFYLLVVCSVLLFSCAKQESSLVKSSDNTEQLKVEKHQQSFKEMSNCIDESRINKNQPCTREYKPVCGCDDKTYANACLAKAAGLVSFTPGKCMEKSKM
;
A
#
# COMPACT_ATOMS: atom_id res chain seq x y z
N MET A 1 19.81 -52.46 20.22
CA MET A 1 20.23 -51.67 19.04
C MET A 1 19.06 -51.17 18.18
N LYS A 2 18.02 -51.97 17.87
CA LYS A 2 16.82 -51.52 17.11
C LYS A 2 15.92 -50.51 17.84
N ILE A 3 15.77 -50.60 19.17
CA ILE A 3 15.00 -49.62 19.97
C ILE A 3 15.65 -48.22 19.94
N PHE A 4 16.98 -48.13 20.07
CA PHE A 4 17.67 -46.84 20.05
C PHE A 4 17.57 -46.15 18.70
N TYR A 5 17.61 -46.91 17.60
CA TYR A 5 17.42 -46.37 16.26
C TYR A 5 16.00 -45.83 16.05
N LEU A 6 14.98 -46.50 16.57
CA LEU A 6 13.58 -46.05 16.48
C LEU A 6 13.33 -44.74 17.26
N LEU A 7 13.95 -44.58 18.43
CA LEU A 7 13.83 -43.36 19.25
C LEU A 7 14.55 -42.17 18.60
N VAL A 8 15.70 -42.39 17.95
CA VAL A 8 16.45 -41.34 17.25
C VAL A 8 15.75 -40.95 15.94
N VAL A 9 15.18 -41.88 15.18
CA VAL A 9 14.43 -41.54 13.97
C VAL A 9 13.12 -40.83 14.32
N CYS A 10 12.44 -41.22 15.40
CA CYS A 10 11.22 -40.56 15.85
C CYS A 10 11.49 -39.13 16.32
N SER A 11 12.58 -38.88 17.05
CA SER A 11 12.94 -37.52 17.45
C SER A 11 13.33 -36.67 16.23
N VAL A 12 14.14 -37.17 15.31
CA VAL A 12 14.54 -36.43 14.09
C VAL A 12 13.35 -36.14 13.16
N LEU A 13 12.36 -37.03 13.07
CA LEU A 13 11.12 -36.80 12.32
C LEU A 13 10.18 -35.79 13.01
N LEU A 14 10.13 -35.78 14.35
CA LEU A 14 9.35 -34.79 15.11
C LEU A 14 9.97 -33.38 15.08
N PHE A 15 11.28 -33.25 14.89
CA PHE A 15 11.94 -31.93 14.76
C PHE A 15 11.66 -31.23 13.42
N SER A 16 11.13 -31.93 12.40
CA SER A 16 10.98 -31.38 11.04
C SER A 16 9.61 -30.73 10.75
N CYS A 17 8.68 -30.59 11.71
CA CYS A 17 7.29 -30.21 11.38
C CYS A 17 6.62 -29.09 12.22
N ALA A 18 7.35 -28.22 12.93
CA ALA A 18 6.71 -27.08 13.62
C ALA A 18 7.52 -25.79 13.55
N LYS A 19 7.59 -25.20 12.36
CA LYS A 19 7.86 -23.78 12.18
C LYS A 19 6.82 -23.24 11.19
N GLN A 20 6.23 -22.08 11.52
CA GLN A 20 5.03 -21.42 10.95
C GLN A 20 3.69 -21.95 11.52
N GLU A 21 2.76 -21.17 12.08
CA GLU A 21 2.46 -19.74 11.95
C GLU A 21 2.04 -19.12 13.31
N SER A 22 2.63 -17.99 13.68
CA SER A 22 2.13 -17.10 14.72
C SER A 22 1.20 -16.05 14.09
N SER A 23 -0.09 -16.34 14.05
CA SER A 23 -1.14 -15.40 13.67
C SER A 23 -1.61 -14.61 14.88
N LEU A 24 -0.98 -13.47 15.19
CA LEU A 24 -1.64 -12.34 15.84
C LEU A 24 -0.78 -11.07 15.70
N VAL A 25 -0.71 -10.52 14.48
CA VAL A 25 -0.31 -9.12 14.33
C VAL A 25 -1.46 -8.29 14.90
N LYS A 26 -1.27 -7.82 16.13
CA LYS A 26 -2.10 -6.78 16.73
C LYS A 26 -1.93 -5.53 15.89
N SER A 27 -3.04 -5.07 15.34
CA SER A 27 -3.25 -3.68 14.99
C SER A 27 -3.03 -2.81 16.23
N SER A 28 -1.88 -2.16 16.33
CA SER A 28 -1.73 -0.92 17.09
C SER A 28 -0.43 -0.24 16.70
N ASP A 29 -0.54 1.06 16.55
CA ASP A 29 0.47 2.08 16.25
C ASP A 29 1.95 1.85 16.63
N ASN A 30 2.78 2.57 15.87
CA ASN A 30 4.15 3.05 16.14
C ASN A 30 5.32 2.27 15.51
N THR A 31 5.77 2.80 14.36
CA THR A 31 7.13 3.23 13.99
C THR A 31 8.38 2.48 14.54
N GLU A 32 9.30 2.18 13.60
CA GLU A 32 10.75 1.89 13.74
C GLU A 32 11.13 0.49 14.26
N GLN A 33 11.99 -0.34 13.64
CA GLN A 33 13.32 -0.23 12.99
C GLN A 33 13.62 -1.60 12.32
N LEU A 34 14.52 -1.87 11.37
CA LEU A 34 15.42 -1.17 10.44
C LEU A 34 16.06 -2.33 9.61
N LYS A 35 16.30 -2.10 8.31
CA LYS A 35 17.13 -2.91 7.39
C LYS A 35 16.44 -4.02 6.56
N VAL A 36 15.68 -3.59 5.55
CA VAL A 36 15.56 -4.37 4.30
C VAL A 36 16.35 -3.65 3.22
N GLU A 37 17.60 -4.07 3.03
CA GLU A 37 18.42 -3.64 1.91
C GLU A 37 17.88 -4.30 0.63
N LYS A 38 17.34 -3.44 -0.24
CA LYS A 38 17.23 -3.58 -1.70
C LYS A 38 16.21 -4.62 -2.22
N HIS A 39 15.16 -4.10 -2.86
CA HIS A 39 14.18 -4.80 -3.70
C HIS A 39 13.07 -5.61 -3.02
N GLN A 40 12.36 -5.02 -2.06
CA GLN A 40 10.93 -5.32 -1.91
C GLN A 40 10.10 -4.12 -1.45
N GLN A 41 10.37 -2.97 -2.08
CA GLN A 41 9.56 -1.76 -1.96
C GLN A 41 8.81 -1.54 -3.28
N SER A 42 7.86 -2.41 -3.64
CA SER A 42 7.12 -2.23 -4.90
C SER A 42 5.68 -2.77 -4.96
N PHE A 43 5.05 -3.18 -3.87
CA PHE A 43 3.67 -3.72 -3.93
C PHE A 43 2.68 -3.19 -2.89
N LYS A 44 3.07 -2.24 -2.02
CA LYS A 44 2.13 -1.60 -1.06
C LYS A 44 1.69 -0.19 -1.48
N GLU A 45 1.84 0.13 -2.76
CA GLU A 45 1.47 1.41 -3.39
C GLU A 45 0.79 1.12 -4.75
N MET A 46 -0.23 0.25 -4.76
CA MET A 46 -0.99 -0.06 -5.99
C MET A 46 -2.51 -0.09 -5.77
N SER A 47 -3.02 0.44 -4.66
CA SER A 47 -4.47 0.45 -4.45
C SER A 47 -5.03 1.74 -3.89
N ASN A 48 -4.20 2.63 -3.35
CA ASN A 48 -4.67 3.90 -2.81
C ASN A 48 -4.12 5.05 -3.65
N CYS A 49 -4.97 5.46 -4.57
CA CYS A 49 -4.78 6.61 -5.44
C CYS A 49 -4.97 7.95 -4.66
N ILE A 50 -5.66 7.88 -3.53
CA ILE A 50 -5.86 8.97 -2.57
C ILE A 50 -5.11 8.65 -1.28
N ASP A 51 -4.26 9.56 -0.84
CA ASP A 51 -3.64 9.57 0.48
C ASP A 51 -4.40 10.54 1.38
N GLU A 52 -5.17 9.98 2.33
CA GLU A 52 -5.99 10.75 3.26
C GLU A 52 -5.18 11.71 4.13
N SER A 53 -3.91 11.38 4.41
CA SER A 53 -3.04 12.24 5.21
C SER A 53 -2.67 13.55 4.50
N ARG A 54 -2.86 13.62 3.18
CA ARG A 54 -2.57 14.81 2.35
C ARG A 54 -3.80 15.67 2.06
N ILE A 55 -4.98 15.26 2.52
CA ILE A 55 -6.22 16.01 2.30
C ILE A 55 -6.15 17.33 3.08
N ASN A 56 -6.19 18.45 2.36
CA ASN A 56 -6.17 19.79 2.95
C ASN A 56 -7.20 20.70 2.27
N LYS A 57 -8.37 20.85 2.91
CA LYS A 57 -9.46 21.71 2.43
C LYS A 57 -9.14 23.21 2.46
N ASN A 58 -8.17 23.60 3.28
CA ASN A 58 -7.74 24.99 3.43
C ASN A 58 -6.51 25.31 2.58
N GLN A 59 -6.10 24.40 1.68
CA GLN A 59 -4.94 24.62 0.83
C GLN A 59 -5.18 25.82 -0.10
N PRO A 60 -4.35 26.87 -0.03
CA PRO A 60 -4.48 28.01 -0.91
C PRO A 60 -4.11 27.59 -2.34
N CYS A 61 -5.10 27.53 -3.22
CA CYS A 61 -4.92 27.26 -4.64
C CYS A 61 -5.30 28.48 -5.48
N THR A 62 -4.58 28.69 -6.59
CA THR A 62 -4.97 29.67 -7.59
C THR A 62 -6.29 29.25 -8.26
N ARG A 63 -7.02 30.23 -8.78
CA ARG A 63 -8.24 30.00 -9.57
C ARG A 63 -7.95 29.73 -11.06
N GLU A 64 -6.71 29.38 -11.38
CA GLU A 64 -6.33 29.05 -12.76
C GLU A 64 -7.00 27.74 -13.19
N TYR A 65 -7.53 27.73 -14.41
CA TYR A 65 -8.12 26.53 -15.00
C TYR A 65 -7.10 25.79 -15.87
N LYS A 66 -6.51 24.74 -15.30
CA LYS A 66 -5.56 23.82 -15.95
C LYS A 66 -5.91 22.39 -15.55
N PRO A 67 -6.95 21.80 -16.16
CA PRO A 67 -7.56 20.59 -15.65
C PRO A 67 -6.58 19.42 -15.60
N VAL A 68 -6.76 18.57 -14.60
CA VAL A 68 -6.03 17.30 -14.46
C VAL A 68 -7.01 16.15 -14.22
N CYS A 69 -6.69 14.97 -14.73
CA CYS A 69 -7.45 13.76 -14.52
C CYS A 69 -6.84 12.98 -13.36
N GLY A 70 -7.62 12.82 -12.31
CA GLY A 70 -7.23 12.05 -11.15
C GLY A 70 -7.21 10.55 -11.42
N CYS A 71 -6.45 9.84 -10.59
CA CYS A 71 -6.49 8.38 -10.51
C CYS A 71 -7.86 7.83 -10.06
N ASP A 72 -8.74 8.69 -9.53
CA ASP A 72 -10.11 8.39 -9.15
C ASP A 72 -11.12 8.67 -10.29
N ASP A 73 -10.60 8.83 -11.51
CA ASP A 73 -11.36 9.20 -12.72
C ASP A 73 -12.13 10.52 -12.60
N LYS A 74 -11.76 11.39 -11.65
CA LYS A 74 -12.36 12.73 -11.51
C LYS A 74 -11.46 13.80 -12.11
N THR A 75 -12.11 14.76 -12.77
CA THR A 75 -11.43 15.95 -13.27
C THR A 75 -11.32 17.00 -12.16
N TYR A 76 -10.12 17.45 -11.87
CA TYR A 76 -9.85 18.57 -10.97
C TYR A 76 -9.53 19.82 -11.79
N ALA A 77 -10.00 20.99 -11.36
CA ALA A 77 -9.83 22.23 -12.12
C ALA A 77 -8.36 22.66 -12.28
N ASN A 78 -7.50 22.25 -11.34
CA ASN A 78 -6.05 22.36 -11.45
C ASN A 78 -5.31 21.34 -10.56
N ALA A 79 -4.01 21.21 -10.81
CA ALA A 79 -3.14 20.31 -10.05
C ALA A 79 -3.08 20.62 -8.54
N CYS A 80 -3.25 21.89 -8.14
CA CYS A 80 -3.26 22.25 -6.72
C CYS A 80 -4.48 21.65 -6.01
N LEU A 81 -5.65 21.73 -6.64
CA LEU A 81 -6.89 21.14 -6.12
C LEU A 81 -6.85 19.62 -6.09
N ALA A 82 -6.23 18.98 -7.09
CA ALA A 82 -6.01 17.53 -7.07
C ALA A 82 -5.15 17.11 -5.87
N LYS A 83 -4.03 17.80 -5.62
CA LYS A 83 -3.18 17.55 -4.46
C LYS A 83 -3.90 17.80 -3.13
N ALA A 84 -4.68 18.88 -3.04
CA ALA A 84 -5.47 19.21 -1.87
C ALA A 84 -6.54 18.15 -1.54
N ALA A 85 -7.01 17.42 -2.57
CA ALA A 85 -7.90 16.27 -2.43
C ALA A 85 -7.18 14.95 -2.08
N GLY A 86 -5.85 14.99 -1.87
CA GLY A 86 -5.05 13.84 -1.48
C GLY A 86 -4.56 12.98 -2.64
N LEU A 87 -4.66 13.41 -3.90
CA LEU A 87 -4.20 12.59 -5.02
C LEU A 87 -2.68 12.44 -5.02
N VAL A 88 -2.22 11.19 -5.10
CA VAL A 88 -0.78 10.88 -5.25
C VAL A 88 -0.32 10.92 -6.70
N SER A 89 -1.26 10.72 -7.65
CA SER A 89 -0.98 10.71 -9.09
C SER A 89 -2.18 11.26 -9.88
N PHE A 90 -1.89 12.00 -10.95
CA PHE A 90 -2.86 12.55 -11.90
C PHE A 90 -2.18 12.87 -13.23
N THR A 91 -2.95 12.91 -14.31
CA THR A 91 -2.46 13.25 -15.66
C THR A 91 -2.98 14.62 -16.11
N PRO A 92 -2.25 15.37 -16.95
CA PRO A 92 -2.74 16.62 -17.51
C PRO A 92 -3.95 16.41 -18.42
N GLY A 93 -4.91 17.33 -18.36
CA GLY A 93 -6.16 17.27 -19.14
C GLY A 93 -7.36 16.84 -18.30
N LYS A 94 -8.56 16.93 -18.87
CA LYS A 94 -9.77 16.39 -18.22
C LYS A 94 -9.79 14.86 -18.35
N CYS A 95 -10.48 14.19 -17.43
CA CYS A 95 -10.80 12.78 -17.63
C CYS A 95 -11.75 12.62 -18.82
N MET A 96 -11.71 11.44 -19.43
CA MET A 96 -12.64 11.10 -20.50
C MET A 96 -14.05 11.06 -19.91
N GLU A 97 -14.90 12.01 -20.29
CA GLU A 97 -16.31 11.93 -19.94
C GLU A 97 -16.89 10.70 -20.64
N LYS A 98 -17.41 9.75 -19.86
CA LYS A 98 -18.21 8.65 -20.39
C LYS A 98 -19.50 9.27 -20.91
N SER A 99 -19.45 9.76 -22.15
CA SER A 99 -20.59 10.31 -22.86
C SER A 99 -21.72 9.29 -22.80
N LYS A 100 -22.78 9.67 -22.10
CA LYS A 100 -24.07 9.00 -21.99
C LYS A 100 -24.51 8.57 -23.38
N MET A 101 -24.43 7.26 -23.66
CA MET A 101 -25.06 6.63 -24.82
C MET A 101 -26.57 6.56 -24.57
#